data_AF-A0A4R9W5K1-F1
#
_entry.id   AF-A0A4R9W5K1-F1
#
_cell.length_a   1.000
_cell.length_b   1.000
_cell.length_c   1.000
_cell.angle_alpha   90.00
_cell.angle_beta   90.00
_cell.angle_gamma   90.00
#
_symmetry.space_group_name_H-M   'P 1'
#
loop_
_entity.id
_entity.type
_entity.pdbx_description
1 polymer ?
#
loop_
_entity_poly.entity_id
_entity_poly.type
_entity_poly.pdbx_seq_one_letter_code
_entity_poly.pdbx_strand_id
1 'polypeptide(L)'
;MDVQLDEKALESTLAESLDDLTPDSKTVSDDEFAEVVGGALEAVGGTLLFKMCVENDGEGQYVAAASVGDGGNRQFLLLTLPTAGGALKVETAARSSNPVAGIAAAYAGLMDAFKAAA
;
A
#
# COMPACT_ATOMS: atom_id res chain seq x y z
N MET A 1 9.52 5.74 26.18
CA MET A 1 9.82 6.56 24.98
C MET A 1 9.12 5.86 23.84
N ASP A 2 7.85 6.20 23.64
CA ASP A 2 7.02 5.65 22.58
C ASP A 2 7.57 6.13 21.23
N VAL A 3 8.00 5.19 20.40
CA VAL A 3 8.28 5.46 19.00
C VAL A 3 6.91 5.59 18.34
N GLN A 4 6.34 6.79 18.40
CA GLN A 4 5.24 7.13 17.51
C GLN A 4 5.84 7.17 16.12
N LEU A 5 5.66 6.09 15.37
CA LEU A 5 5.92 6.06 13.94
C LEU A 5 5.05 7.17 13.35
N ASP A 6 5.68 8.27 12.93
CA ASP A 6 4.97 9.42 12.40
C ASP A 6 4.42 9.00 11.02
N GLU A 7 3.17 8.54 11.02
CA GLU A 7 2.45 8.03 9.85
C GLU A 7 2.56 9.01 8.67
N LYS A 8 2.53 10.31 8.99
CA LYS A 8 2.59 11.40 8.02
C LYS A 8 3.97 11.55 7.39
N ALA A 9 5.04 11.32 8.17
CA ALA A 9 6.39 11.28 7.63
C ALA A 9 6.57 10.07 6.69
N LEU A 10 6.04 8.89 7.05
CA LEU A 10 6.06 7.72 6.15
C LEU A 10 5.31 8.01 4.84
N GLU A 11 4.09 8.53 4.92
CA GLU A 11 3.27 8.88 3.76
C GLU A 11 4.00 9.84 2.82
N SER A 12 4.63 10.89 3.36
CA SER A 12 5.36 11.87 2.56
C SER A 12 6.62 11.30 1.92
N THR A 13 7.34 10.42 2.62
CA THR A 13 8.58 9.80 2.12
C THR A 13 8.28 8.78 1.03
N LEU A 14 7.18 8.01 1.18
CA LEU A 14 6.70 7.09 0.16
C LEU A 14 6.22 7.86 -1.08
N ALA A 15 5.41 8.90 -0.90
CA ALA A 15 4.92 9.70 -2.02
C ALA A 15 6.08 10.32 -2.82
N GLU A 16 7.07 10.92 -2.16
CA GLU A 16 8.23 11.53 -2.82
C GLU A 16 9.11 10.50 -3.55
N SER A 17 9.25 9.28 -2.99
CA SER A 17 10.03 8.21 -3.62
C SER A 17 9.33 7.57 -4.82
N LEU A 18 7.99 7.57 -4.85
CA LEU A 18 7.21 7.03 -5.96
C LEU A 18 6.87 8.07 -7.04
N ASP A 19 6.94 9.37 -6.75
CA ASP A 19 6.67 10.45 -7.72
C ASP A 19 7.64 10.41 -8.91
N ASP A 20 8.94 10.22 -8.63
CA ASP A 20 10.01 10.08 -9.65
C ASP A 20 9.86 8.81 -10.52
N LEU A 21 9.08 7.83 -10.04
CA LEU A 21 8.85 6.53 -10.67
C LEU A 21 7.52 6.46 -11.44
N THR A 22 6.79 7.57 -11.57
CA THR A 22 5.57 7.62 -12.40
C THR A 22 5.92 8.00 -13.84
N PRO A 23 5.96 7.06 -14.80
CA PRO A 23 6.14 7.43 -16.20
C PRO A 23 4.90 8.17 -16.70
N ASP A 24 5.13 9.33 -17.32
CA ASP A 24 4.14 10.08 -18.09
C ASP A 24 3.25 9.15 -18.94
N SER A 25 1.99 9.04 -18.53
CA SER A 25 0.88 8.64 -19.39
C SER A 25 0.99 7.27 -20.06
N LYS A 26 1.45 6.24 -19.35
CA LYS A 26 1.30 4.84 -19.77
C LYS A 26 0.35 4.11 -18.83
N THR A 27 -0.57 3.32 -19.39
CA THR A 27 -1.42 2.39 -18.63
C THR A 27 -0.51 1.46 -17.82
N VAL A 28 -0.37 1.75 -16.52
CA VAL A 28 0.44 0.95 -15.61
C VAL A 28 -0.20 -0.43 -15.54
N SER A 29 0.54 -1.48 -15.89
CA SER A 29 0.04 -2.84 -15.76
C SER A 29 0.11 -3.27 -14.29
N ASP A 30 -0.75 -4.20 -13.89
CA ASP A 30 -0.80 -4.72 -12.51
C ASP A 30 0.55 -5.26 -12.01
N ASP A 31 1.35 -5.85 -12.90
CA ASP A 31 2.73 -6.28 -12.61
C ASP A 31 3.66 -5.10 -12.34
N GLU A 32 3.62 -4.07 -13.19
CA GLU A 32 4.47 -2.88 -13.08
C GLU A 32 4.14 -2.09 -11.81
N PHE A 33 2.85 -1.97 -11.48
CA PHE A 33 2.40 -1.42 -10.21
C PHE A 33 2.96 -2.20 -9.01
N ALA A 34 2.91 -3.53 -9.07
CA ALA A 34 3.38 -4.39 -7.98
C ALA A 34 4.89 -4.33 -7.79
N GLU A 35 5.66 -4.23 -8.87
CA GLU A 35 7.11 -4.09 -8.81
C GLU A 35 7.52 -2.74 -8.22
N VAL A 36 6.89 -1.65 -8.66
CA VAL A 36 7.16 -0.30 -8.15
C VAL A 36 6.77 -0.20 -6.67
N VAL A 37 5.57 -0.67 -6.31
CA VAL A 37 5.10 -0.67 -4.92
C VAL A 37 5.93 -1.62 -4.06
N GLY A 38 6.28 -2.81 -4.58
CA GLY A 38 7.13 -3.77 -3.90
C GLY A 38 8.51 -3.20 -3.59
N GLY A 39 9.16 -2.58 -4.58
CA GLY A 39 10.47 -1.95 -4.41
C GLY A 39 10.44 -0.78 -3.42
N ALA A 40 9.39 0.05 -3.46
CA ALA A 40 9.24 1.13 -2.49
C ALA A 40 8.93 0.63 -1.08
N LEU A 41 8.16 -0.45 -0.95
CA LEU A 41 7.89 -1.08 0.33
C LEU A 41 9.15 -1.71 0.91
N GLU A 42 9.95 -2.43 0.12
CA GLU A 42 11.24 -2.97 0.59
C GLU A 42 12.16 -1.89 1.12
N ALA A 43 12.19 -0.71 0.48
CA ALA A 43 13.00 0.43 0.94
C ALA A 43 12.60 0.94 2.33
N VAL A 44 11.33 0.77 2.73
CA VAL A 44 10.81 1.19 4.04
C VAL A 44 10.61 0.03 5.04
N GLY A 45 11.06 -1.18 4.71
CA GLY A 45 10.83 -2.37 5.55
C GLY A 45 9.36 -2.83 5.55
N GLY A 46 8.65 -2.53 4.47
CA GLY A 46 7.30 -2.97 4.18
C GLY A 46 7.24 -4.30 3.45
N THR A 47 6.09 -4.94 3.53
CA THR A 47 5.74 -6.15 2.80
C THR A 47 4.39 -5.95 2.13
N LEU A 48 4.33 -6.21 0.84
CA LEU A 48 3.07 -6.24 0.11
C LEU A 48 2.22 -7.43 0.59
N LEU A 49 0.98 -7.18 0.98
CA LEU A 49 0.04 -8.21 1.41
C LEU A 49 -0.70 -8.79 0.20
N PHE A 50 -1.30 -7.89 -0.59
CA PHE A 50 -2.01 -8.23 -1.82
C PHE A 50 -2.17 -6.99 -2.69
N LYS A 51 -2.42 -7.21 -3.97
CA LYS A 51 -2.81 -6.21 -4.95
C LYS A 51 -4.11 -6.62 -5.61
N MET A 52 -4.95 -5.64 -5.96
CA MET A 52 -6.19 -5.87 -6.66
C MET A 52 -6.57 -4.64 -7.48
N CYS A 53 -7.10 -4.83 -8.68
CA CYS A 53 -7.76 -3.76 -9.42
C CYS A 53 -9.23 -3.71 -9.00
N VAL A 54 -9.68 -2.57 -8.49
CA VAL A 54 -11.07 -2.30 -8.11
C VAL A 54 -11.62 -1.17 -8.96
N GLU A 55 -12.88 -1.26 -9.36
CA GLU A 55 -13.57 -0.17 -10.05
C GLU A 55 -14.22 0.73 -8.98
N ASN A 56 -13.83 1.99 -8.95
CA ASN A 56 -14.31 2.97 -7.99
C ASN A 56 -14.92 4.16 -8.75
N ASP A 57 -16.21 4.42 -8.52
CA ASP A 57 -16.98 5.48 -9.20
C ASP A 57 -16.94 5.42 -10.75
N GLY A 58 -16.74 4.22 -11.32
CA GLY A 58 -16.66 4.01 -12.78
C GLY A 58 -15.26 4.22 -13.38
N GLU A 59 -14.25 4.50 -12.56
CA GLU A 59 -12.85 4.50 -12.93
C GLU A 59 -12.12 3.32 -12.28
N GLY A 60 -11.35 2.57 -13.06
CA GLY A 60 -10.49 1.51 -12.53
C GLY A 60 -9.39 2.10 -11.63
N GLN A 61 -9.11 1.43 -10.52
CA GLN A 61 -8.03 1.79 -9.61
C GLN A 61 -7.27 0.53 -9.19
N TYR A 62 -5.95 0.54 -9.36
CA TYR A 62 -5.08 -0.44 -8.75
C TYR A 62 -4.93 -0.12 -7.28
N VAL A 63 -5.29 -1.05 -6.41
CA VAL A 63 -5.14 -0.92 -4.96
C VAL A 63 -4.22 -2.02 -4.46
N ALA A 64 -3.13 -1.62 -3.80
CA ALA A 64 -2.24 -2.49 -3.08
C ALA A 64 -2.40 -2.28 -1.57
N ALA A 65 -2.56 -3.37 -0.85
CA ALA A 65 -2.46 -3.38 0.60
C ALA A 65 -1.06 -3.82 0.99
N ALA A 66 -0.43 -3.04 1.84
CA ALA A 66 0.90 -3.28 2.34
C ALA A 66 0.94 -3.17 3.85
N SER A 67 1.93 -3.80 4.45
CA SER A 67 2.20 -3.65 5.87
C SER A 67 3.65 -3.24 6.10
N VAL A 68 3.87 -2.24 6.93
CA VAL A 68 5.20 -1.78 7.33
C VAL A 68 5.40 -2.02 8.81
N GLY A 69 6.56 -2.58 9.17
CA GLY A 69 6.88 -2.96 10.55
C GLY A 69 6.42 -4.37 10.92
N ASP A 70 6.82 -4.80 12.11
CA ASP A 70 6.60 -6.15 12.64
C ASP A 70 5.94 -6.12 14.03
N GLY A 71 5.16 -7.16 14.35
CA GLY A 71 4.50 -7.33 15.63
C GLY A 71 3.46 -6.25 15.98
N GLY A 72 3.50 -5.75 17.21
CA GLY A 72 2.49 -4.82 17.77
C GLY A 72 2.52 -3.39 17.23
N ASN A 73 3.50 -3.02 16.40
CA ASN A 73 3.61 -1.70 15.76
C ASN A 73 3.50 -1.78 14.23
N ARG A 74 2.92 -2.86 13.72
CA ARG A 74 2.65 -3.04 12.28
C ARG A 74 1.62 -2.00 11.82
N GLN A 75 2.01 -1.18 10.85
CA GLN A 75 1.12 -0.25 10.17
C GLN A 75 0.67 -0.83 8.84
N PHE A 76 -0.59 -0.63 8.50
CA PHE A 76 -1.15 -1.02 7.22
C PHE A 76 -1.28 0.20 6.34
N LEU A 77 -0.77 0.09 5.12
CA LEU A 77 -0.81 1.13 4.11
C LEU A 77 -1.63 0.63 2.93
N LEU A 78 -2.46 1.52 2.40
CA LEU A 78 -3.13 1.36 1.14
C LEU A 78 -2.45 2.26 0.12
N LEU A 79 -2.06 1.67 -1.00
CA LEU A 79 -1.54 2.38 -2.14
C LEU A 79 -2.60 2.26 -3.24
N THR A 80 -3.15 3.39 -3.67
CA THR A 80 -4.19 3.46 -4.70
C THR A 80 -3.67 4.24 -5.89
N LEU A 81 -3.69 3.63 -7.06
CA LEU A 81 -3.29 4.24 -8.32
C LEU A 81 -4.46 4.17 -9.33
N PRO A 82 -4.90 5.30 -9.89
CA PRO A 82 -5.89 5.29 -10.96
C PRO A 82 -5.37 4.52 -12.19
N THR A 83 -6.18 3.64 -12.79
CA THR A 83 -5.81 2.91 -14.01
C THR A 83 -5.64 3.85 -15.21
N ALA A 84 -6.24 5.04 -15.15
CA ALA A 84 -6.07 6.11 -16.14
C ALA A 84 -4.68 6.78 -16.09
N GLY A 85 -3.83 6.40 -15.13
CA GLY A 85 -2.59 7.09 -14.82
C GLY A 85 -2.83 8.28 -13.90
N GLY A 86 -1.90 8.54 -12.98
CA GLY A 86 -2.03 9.61 -12.01
C GLY A 86 -1.08 9.44 -10.83
N ALA A 87 -1.21 10.33 -9.85
CA ALA A 87 -0.40 10.26 -8.64
C ALA A 87 -0.80 9.02 -7.81
N LEU A 88 0.21 8.28 -7.37
CA LEU A 88 0.01 7.21 -6.42
C LEU A 88 -0.43 7.80 -5.08
N LYS A 89 -1.62 7.41 -4.62
CA LYS A 89 -2.12 7.82 -3.32
C LYS A 89 -1.73 6.78 -2.29
N VAL A 90 -0.96 7.19 -1.29
CA VAL A 90 -0.60 6.35 -0.14
C VAL A 90 -1.35 6.85 1.08
N GLU A 91 -2.11 5.98 1.72
CA GLU A 91 -2.88 6.29 2.93
C GLU A 91 -2.75 5.16 3.94
N THR A 92 -2.75 5.47 5.23
CA THR A 92 -2.87 4.39 6.24
C THR A 92 -4.26 3.77 6.20
N ALA A 93 -4.35 2.44 6.41
CA ALA A 93 -5.62 1.73 6.41
C ALA A 93 -6.59 2.26 7.49
N ALA A 94 -6.05 2.84 8.57
CA ALA A 94 -6.83 3.49 9.62
C ALA A 94 -7.51 4.79 9.17
N ARG A 95 -6.95 5.49 8.16
CA ARG A 95 -7.48 6.75 7.62
C ARG A 95 -8.16 6.60 6.27
N SER A 96 -7.92 5.50 5.56
CA SER A 96 -8.51 5.27 4.26
C SER A 96 -9.98 4.87 4.38
N SER A 97 -10.85 5.54 3.62
CA SER A 97 -12.27 5.17 3.49
C SER A 97 -12.50 4.10 2.41
N ASN A 98 -11.42 3.57 1.81
CA ASN A 98 -11.51 2.54 0.79
C ASN A 98 -11.92 1.21 1.44
N PRO A 99 -12.93 0.49 0.93
CA PRO A 99 -13.33 -0.81 1.48
C PRO A 99 -12.19 -1.83 1.54
N VAL A 100 -11.19 -1.69 0.66
CA VAL A 100 -9.97 -2.53 0.68
C VAL A 100 -9.15 -2.33 1.96
N ALA A 101 -9.21 -1.16 2.60
CA ALA A 101 -8.52 -0.87 3.86
C ALA A 101 -9.01 -1.74 5.02
N GLY A 102 -10.33 -1.96 5.12
CA GLY A 102 -10.91 -2.85 6.11
C GLY A 102 -10.49 -4.31 5.90
N ILE A 103 -10.28 -4.71 4.64
CA ILE A 103 -9.84 -6.06 4.28
C ILE A 103 -8.34 -6.24 4.53
N ALA A 104 -7.52 -5.20 4.33
CA ALA A 104 -6.07 -5.24 4.55
C ALA A 104 -5.70 -5.71 5.96
N ALA A 105 -6.33 -5.13 6.99
CA ALA A 105 -6.10 -5.51 8.38
C ALA A 105 -6.53 -6.96 8.67
N ALA A 106 -7.69 -7.38 8.14
CA ALA A 106 -8.19 -8.74 8.29
C ALA A 106 -7.28 -9.78 7.60
N TYR A 107 -6.80 -9.47 6.41
CA TYR A 107 -5.92 -10.33 5.63
C TYR A 107 -4.53 -10.47 6.27
N ALA A 108 -3.99 -9.37 6.81
CA ALA A 108 -2.76 -9.40 7.56
C ALA A 108 -2.86 -10.25 8.83
N GLY A 109 -3.97 -10.15 9.57
CA GLY A 109 -4.25 -11.01 10.72
C GLY A 109 -4.37 -12.49 10.35
N LEU A 110 -4.93 -12.79 9.18
CA LEU A 110 -4.99 -14.15 8.65
C LEU A 110 -3.60 -14.68 8.29
N MET A 111 -2.77 -13.87 7.61
CA MET A 111 -1.39 -14.24 7.28
C MET A 111 -0.52 -14.44 8.53
N ASP A 112 -0.74 -13.65 9.57
CA ASP A 112 -0.05 -13.79 10.86
C ASP A 112 -0.40 -15.13 11.54
N ALA A 113 -1.70 -15.48 11.59
CA ALA A 113 -2.15 -16.77 12.08
C ALA A 113 -1.59 -17.95 11.26
N PHE A 114 -1.45 -17.78 9.94
CA PHE A 114 -0.82 -18.78 9.07
C PHE A 114 0.68 -18.91 9.31
N LYS A 115 1.41 -17.82 9.58
CA LYS A 115 2.84 -17.85 9.94
C LYS A 115 3.07 -18.41 11.33
N ALA A 116 2.22 -18.09 12.31
CA ALA A 116 2.33 -18.58 13.68
C ALA A 116 2.04 -20.09 13.81
N ALA A 117 1.38 -20.68 12.81
CA ALA A 117 1.05 -22.10 12.76
C ALA A 117 2.07 -22.97 11.97
N ALA A 118 3.11 -22.35 11.37
CA ALA A 118 4.15 -23.01 10.57
C ALA A 118 5.47 -23.14 11.34
#